data_AF-A0A659UJB6-F1
#
_entry.id   AF-A0A659UJB6-F1
#
_cell.length_a   1.000
_cell.length_b   1.000
_cell.length_c   1.000
_cell.angle_alpha   90.00
_cell.angle_beta   90.00
_cell.angle_gamma   90.00
#
_symmetry.space_group_name_H-M   'P 1'
#
loop_
_entity.id
_entity.type
_entity.pdbx_description
1 polymer ?
#
loop_
_entity_poly.entity_id
_entity_poly.type
_entity_poly.pdbx_seq_one_letter_code
_entity_poly.pdbx_strand_id
1 'polypeptide(L)'
;DAPARQSAMQRLRSVKAEARDSAIRSATSAVLADGHAAPDEVKFLERLYKTLGYPVEDLYSALHRGSVVLDEPIAVTPEIRTGGVPIPFEASAAKASGILIDVARLERIKSETSAVSQLLAGIFVEDEPFSPPPAPMEATPRG
;
A
#
# COMPACT_ATOMS: atom_id res chain seq x y z
N ASP A 1 -35.21 -16.18 -10.88
CA ASP A 1 -36.13 -15.09 -11.31
C ASP A 1 -35.43 -13.78 -11.65
N ALA A 2 -35.21 -13.52 -12.93
CA ALA A 2 -34.77 -12.21 -13.45
C ALA A 2 -35.86 -11.09 -13.43
N PRO A 3 -37.14 -11.36 -13.77
CA PRO A 3 -38.14 -10.27 -13.89
C PRO A 3 -38.56 -9.69 -12.53
N ALA A 4 -38.67 -10.53 -11.50
CA ALA A 4 -38.96 -10.09 -10.14
C ALA A 4 -37.89 -9.12 -9.62
N ARG A 5 -36.60 -9.45 -9.82
CA ARG A 5 -35.46 -8.59 -9.46
C ARG A 5 -35.53 -7.24 -10.16
N GLN A 6 -35.87 -7.22 -11.45
CA GLN A 6 -35.94 -5.97 -12.23
C GLN A 6 -37.06 -5.05 -11.74
N SER A 7 -38.23 -5.60 -11.39
CA SER A 7 -39.31 -4.81 -10.79
C SER A 7 -38.94 -4.25 -9.41
N ALA A 8 -38.20 -5.02 -8.59
CA ALA A 8 -37.69 -4.55 -7.31
C ALA A 8 -36.68 -3.39 -7.48
N MET A 9 -35.77 -3.48 -8.45
CA MET A 9 -34.82 -2.40 -8.77
C MET A 9 -35.55 -1.12 -9.20
N GLN A 10 -36.65 -1.22 -9.93
CA GLN A 10 -37.45 -0.04 -10.32
C GLN A 10 -38.17 0.59 -9.12
N ARG A 11 -38.72 -0.23 -8.21
CA ARG A 11 -39.33 0.26 -6.97
C ARG A 11 -38.31 1.01 -6.10
N LEU A 12 -37.08 0.50 -6.03
CA LEU A 12 -35.97 1.16 -5.32
C LEU A 12 -35.68 2.59 -5.82
N ARG A 13 -36.02 2.94 -7.07
CA ARG A 13 -35.86 4.32 -7.58
C ARG A 13 -36.86 5.31 -6.99
N SER A 14 -38.04 4.83 -6.61
CA SER A 14 -39.13 5.65 -6.06
C SER A 14 -39.02 5.92 -4.56
N VAL A 15 -38.03 5.35 -3.89
CA VAL A 15 -37.82 5.51 -2.44
C VAL A 15 -36.95 6.75 -2.15
N LYS A 16 -37.03 7.26 -0.92
CA LYS A 16 -36.22 8.39 -0.46
C LYS A 16 -34.72 8.15 -0.65
N ALA A 17 -33.94 9.23 -0.80
CA ALA A 17 -32.51 9.16 -1.07
C ALA A 17 -31.76 8.36 0.01
N GLU A 18 -32.09 8.56 1.28
CA GLU A 18 -31.46 7.88 2.42
C GLU A 18 -31.68 6.36 2.37
N ALA A 19 -32.85 5.93 1.88
CA ALA A 19 -33.18 4.52 1.71
C ALA A 19 -32.43 3.91 0.51
N ARG A 20 -32.21 4.69 -0.55
CA ARG A 20 -31.39 4.27 -1.70
C ARG A 20 -29.93 4.09 -1.31
N ASP A 21 -29.38 5.02 -0.54
CA ASP A 21 -28.02 4.91 0.01
C ASP A 21 -27.88 3.66 0.87
N SER A 22 -28.84 3.42 1.78
CA SER A 22 -28.85 2.23 2.63
C SER A 22 -28.89 0.94 1.80
N ALA A 23 -29.74 0.88 0.78
CA ALA A 23 -29.84 -0.27 -0.10
C ALA A 23 -28.53 -0.56 -0.86
N ILE A 24 -27.87 0.47 -1.38
CA ILE A 24 -26.57 0.34 -2.06
C ILE A 24 -25.51 -0.18 -1.09
N ARG A 25 -25.43 0.41 0.11
CA ARG A 25 -24.48 -0.02 1.16
C ARG A 25 -24.70 -1.48 1.53
N SER A 26 -25.94 -1.87 1.82
CA SER A 26 -26.28 -3.24 2.18
C SER A 26 -25.99 -4.23 1.04
N ALA A 27 -26.32 -3.89 -0.21
CA ALA A 27 -26.04 -4.75 -1.35
C ALA A 27 -24.54 -4.95 -1.58
N THR A 28 -23.76 -3.87 -1.48
CA THR A 28 -22.30 -3.92 -1.68
C THR A 28 -21.63 -4.68 -0.53
N SER A 29 -22.06 -4.45 0.72
CA SER A 29 -21.57 -5.19 1.90
C SER A 29 -21.88 -6.69 1.80
N ALA A 30 -23.09 -7.06 1.33
CA ALA A 30 -23.45 -8.46 1.15
C ALA A 30 -22.57 -9.18 0.11
N VAL A 31 -22.22 -8.52 -0.99
CA VAL A 31 -21.33 -9.07 -2.03
C VAL A 31 -19.88 -9.17 -1.54
N LEU A 32 -19.45 -8.32 -0.60
CA LEU A 32 -18.09 -8.37 -0.05
C LEU A 32 -17.95 -9.32 1.15
N ALA A 33 -19.05 -9.86 1.68
CA ALA A 33 -19.07 -10.62 2.92
C ALA A 33 -18.34 -11.97 2.86
N ASP A 34 -18.25 -12.57 1.67
CA ASP A 34 -17.50 -13.80 1.41
C ASP A 34 -16.02 -13.56 1.04
N GLY A 35 -15.60 -12.30 1.00
CA GLY A 35 -14.24 -11.87 0.70
C GLY A 35 -13.89 -11.81 -0.80
N HIS A 36 -14.84 -12.10 -1.71
CA HIS A 36 -14.59 -11.98 -3.15
C HIS A 36 -15.86 -11.68 -3.95
N ALA A 37 -15.87 -10.58 -4.68
CA ALA A 37 -16.97 -10.25 -5.59
C ALA A 37 -16.87 -10.99 -6.93
N ALA A 38 -17.79 -11.92 -7.21
CA ALA A 38 -17.82 -12.64 -8.48
C ALA A 38 -18.22 -11.72 -9.65
N PRO A 39 -17.82 -12.03 -10.91
CA PRO A 39 -18.10 -11.17 -12.06
C PRO A 39 -19.59 -10.85 -12.28
N ASP A 40 -20.48 -11.80 -12.00
CA ASP A 40 -21.92 -11.58 -12.17
C ASP A 40 -22.54 -10.73 -11.06
N GLU A 41 -21.93 -10.71 -9.87
CA GLU A 41 -22.31 -9.84 -8.75
C GLU A 41 -21.86 -8.41 -9.00
N VAL A 42 -20.65 -8.23 -9.52
CA VAL A 42 -20.15 -6.90 -9.95
C VAL A 42 -21.07 -6.33 -11.04
N LYS A 43 -21.42 -7.11 -12.07
CA LYS A 43 -22.40 -6.66 -13.09
C LYS A 43 -23.77 -6.33 -12.51
N PHE A 44 -24.17 -6.98 -11.42
CA PHE A 44 -25.43 -6.66 -10.73
C PHE A 44 -25.31 -5.32 -9.98
N LEU A 45 -24.22 -5.11 -9.25
CA LEU A 45 -23.96 -3.85 -8.55
C LEU A 45 -23.83 -2.67 -9.52
N GLU A 46 -23.14 -2.84 -10.65
CA GLU A 46 -23.06 -1.81 -11.70
C GLU A 46 -24.46 -1.41 -12.20
N ARG A 47 -25.33 -2.40 -12.43
CA ARG A 47 -26.72 -2.16 -12.81
C ARG A 47 -27.50 -1.47 -11.71
N LEU A 48 -27.28 -1.84 -10.45
CA LEU A 48 -27.91 -1.21 -9.29
C LEU A 48 -27.53 0.27 -9.17
N TYR A 49 -26.23 0.59 -9.24
CA TYR A 49 -25.73 1.97 -9.19
C TYR A 49 -26.32 2.81 -10.33
N LYS A 50 -26.26 2.30 -11.58
CA LYS A 50 -26.86 2.97 -12.75
C LYS A 50 -28.36 3.21 -12.60
N THR A 51 -29.08 2.23 -12.04
CA THR A 51 -30.53 2.33 -11.87
C THR A 51 -30.90 3.39 -10.83
N LEU A 52 -30.12 3.49 -9.75
CA LEU A 52 -30.37 4.43 -8.66
C LEU A 52 -29.78 5.83 -8.90
N GLY A 53 -28.98 5.99 -9.95
CA GLY A 53 -28.39 7.26 -10.39
C GLY A 53 -27.04 7.58 -9.76
N TYR A 54 -26.32 6.57 -9.27
CA TYR A 54 -25.01 6.72 -8.65
C TYR A 54 -23.91 6.44 -9.67
N PRO A 55 -22.74 7.11 -9.59
CA PRO A 55 -21.63 6.86 -10.48
C PRO A 55 -21.02 5.49 -10.21
N VAL A 56 -20.66 4.78 -11.27
CA VAL A 56 -20.10 3.43 -11.16
C VAL A 56 -18.67 3.44 -10.58
N GLU A 57 -17.96 4.56 -10.68
CA GLU A 57 -16.62 4.72 -10.09
C GLU A 57 -16.62 4.56 -8.56
N ASP A 58 -17.71 4.96 -7.88
CA ASP A 58 -17.87 4.80 -6.44
C ASP A 58 -17.97 3.31 -6.06
N LEU A 59 -18.60 2.50 -6.91
CA LEU A 59 -18.66 1.05 -6.74
C LEU A 59 -17.26 0.44 -6.82
N TYR A 60 -16.48 0.75 -7.86
CA TYR A 60 -15.12 0.19 -7.99
C TYR A 60 -14.21 0.66 -6.87
N SER A 61 -14.36 1.92 -6.43
CA SER A 61 -13.64 2.44 -5.26
C SER A 61 -13.97 1.65 -3.98
N ALA A 62 -15.25 1.33 -3.76
CA ALA A 62 -15.68 0.51 -2.62
C ALA A 62 -15.20 -0.95 -2.71
N LEU A 63 -15.21 -1.53 -3.91
CA LEU A 63 -14.71 -2.89 -4.15
C LEU A 63 -13.20 -2.99 -3.92
N HIS A 64 -12.42 -2.02 -4.42
CA HIS A 64 -10.97 -1.99 -4.19
C HIS A 64 -10.59 -1.75 -2.73
N ARG A 65 -11.39 -0.98 -1.98
CA ARG A 65 -11.20 -0.80 -0.53
C ARG A 65 -11.59 -2.06 0.27
N GLY A 66 -12.30 -3.00 -0.34
CA GLY A 66 -12.84 -4.19 0.32
C GLY A 66 -13.94 -3.88 1.34
N SER A 67 -14.46 -2.65 1.34
CA SER A 67 -15.50 -2.21 2.29
C SER A 67 -16.14 -0.90 1.84
N VAL A 68 -17.44 -0.73 2.15
CA VAL A 68 -18.13 0.55 1.99
C VAL A 68 -17.85 1.41 3.21
N VAL A 69 -16.73 2.12 3.19
CA VAL A 69 -16.38 3.09 4.23
C VAL A 69 -16.73 4.46 3.67
N LEU A 70 -17.78 5.08 4.25
CA LEU A 70 -17.89 6.54 4.20
C LEU A 70 -16.58 7.10 4.77
N ASP A 71 -16.10 8.24 4.29
CA ASP A 71 -14.84 8.88 4.72
C ASP A 71 -14.91 9.41 6.18
N GLU A 72 -15.64 8.69 7.03
CA GLU A 72 -15.89 8.90 8.43
C GLU A 72 -15.00 7.93 9.23
N PRO A 73 -14.36 8.39 10.31
CA PRO A 73 -13.58 7.53 11.19
C PRO A 73 -14.46 6.37 11.69
N ILE A 74 -13.99 5.14 11.54
CA ILE A 74 -14.64 3.98 12.17
C ILE A 74 -14.58 4.22 13.68
N ALA A 75 -15.75 4.45 14.29
CA ALA A 75 -15.88 4.58 15.73
C ALA A 75 -15.57 3.23 16.38
N VAL A 76 -14.34 3.07 16.86
CA VAL A 76 -13.93 1.91 17.65
C VAL A 76 -14.49 2.10 19.06
N THR A 77 -15.15 1.09 19.61
CA THR A 77 -15.56 1.10 21.02
C THR A 77 -14.32 1.35 21.88
N PRO A 78 -14.33 2.33 22.80
CA PRO A 78 -13.21 2.55 23.70
C PRO A 78 -12.93 1.27 24.49
N GLU A 79 -11.66 0.86 24.55
CA GLU A 79 -11.23 -0.31 25.33
C GLU A 79 -11.65 -0.13 26.79
N ILE A 80 -12.62 -0.94 27.24
CA ILE A 80 -12.98 -1.01 28.66
C ILE A 80 -11.95 -1.93 29.31
N ARG A 81 -10.91 -1.35 29.91
CA ARG A 81 -9.96 -2.09 30.73
C ARG A 81 -10.62 -2.54 32.02
N THR A 82 -11.13 -3.77 32.04
CA THR A 82 -11.34 -4.50 33.29
C THR A 82 -9.96 -4.83 33.86
N GLY A 83 -9.75 -4.53 35.15
CA GLY A 83 -8.49 -4.82 35.83
C GLY A 83 -8.13 -6.30 35.68
N GLY A 84 -7.00 -6.58 35.04
CA GLY A 84 -6.51 -7.95 34.86
C GLY A 84 -6.08 -8.58 36.18
N VAL A 85 -5.94 -9.90 36.18
CA VAL A 85 -5.31 -10.64 37.30
C VAL A 85 -3.80 -10.36 37.27
N PRO A 86 -3.16 -10.02 38.41
CA PRO A 86 -1.72 -9.79 38.45
C PRO A 86 -0.98 -11.05 38.00
N ILE A 87 -0.17 -10.93 36.96
CA ILE A 87 0.70 -12.00 36.49
C ILE A 87 1.80 -12.18 37.54
N PRO A 88 2.03 -13.41 38.06
CA PRO A 88 3.15 -13.68 38.94
C PRO A 88 4.45 -13.21 38.30
N PHE A 89 5.28 -12.50 39.08
CA PHE A 89 6.60 -12.09 38.62
C PHE A 89 7.43 -13.37 38.39
N GLU A 90 7.68 -13.73 37.14
CA GLU A 90 8.79 -14.64 36.86
C GLU A 90 10.03 -13.94 37.39
N ALA A 91 10.69 -14.55 38.38
CA ALA A 91 11.98 -14.10 38.85
C ALA A 91 12.83 -13.86 37.61
N SER A 92 13.20 -12.60 37.37
CA SER A 92 13.92 -12.14 36.20
C SER A 92 15.09 -13.08 35.93
N ALA A 93 14.88 -14.08 35.07
CA ALA A 93 15.95 -14.70 34.33
C ALA A 93 16.51 -13.53 33.53
N ALA A 94 17.61 -12.99 34.03
CA ALA A 94 18.28 -11.83 33.48
C ALA A 94 18.26 -11.95 31.95
N LYS A 95 17.56 -11.04 31.30
CA LYS A 95 17.61 -10.85 29.86
C LYS A 95 19.07 -10.63 29.48
N ALA A 96 19.70 -11.68 28.99
CA ALA A 96 20.85 -11.61 28.11
C ALA A 96 20.97 -12.89 27.27
N SER A 97 19.87 -13.41 26.72
CA SER A 97 19.95 -14.23 25.50
C SER A 97 19.91 -13.33 24.26
N GLY A 98 20.75 -12.28 24.28
CA GLY A 98 21.09 -11.56 23.07
C GLY A 98 22.06 -12.40 22.23
N ILE A 99 22.04 -12.21 20.92
CA ILE A 99 23.08 -12.79 20.05
C ILE A 99 24.42 -12.19 20.50
N LEU A 100 25.30 -13.02 21.05
CA LEU A 100 26.67 -12.61 21.38
C LEU A 100 27.46 -12.48 20.08
N ILE A 101 27.80 -11.25 19.72
CA ILE A 101 28.60 -10.96 18.53
C ILE A 101 30.08 -11.08 18.91
N ASP A 102 30.81 -11.91 18.18
CA ASP A 102 32.28 -11.93 18.23
C ASP A 102 32.82 -10.67 17.53
N VAL A 103 33.28 -9.71 18.34
CA VAL A 103 33.80 -8.42 17.88
C VAL A 103 35.06 -8.59 17.03
N ALA A 104 35.93 -9.57 17.34
CA ALA A 104 37.15 -9.80 16.58
C ALA A 104 36.82 -10.33 15.17
N ARG A 105 35.86 -11.25 15.08
CA ARG A 105 35.35 -11.73 13.78
C ARG A 105 34.69 -10.61 12.98
N LEU A 106 33.91 -9.74 13.63
CA LEU A 106 33.25 -8.62 12.97
C LEU A 106 34.26 -7.63 12.38
N GLU A 107 35.28 -7.23 13.14
CA GLU A 107 36.30 -6.30 12.66
C GLU A 107 37.12 -6.87 11.50
N ARG A 108 37.43 -8.18 11.52
CA ARG A 108 38.07 -8.85 10.38
C ARG A 108 37.21 -8.81 9.11
N ILE A 109 35.92 -9.13 9.23
CA ILE A 109 35.01 -9.09 8.07
C ILE A 109 34.89 -7.66 7.51
N LYS A 110 34.83 -6.65 8.39
CA LYS A 110 34.78 -5.24 7.98
C LYS A 110 36.04 -4.81 7.23
N SER A 111 37.23 -5.21 7.69
CA SER A 111 38.49 -4.84 7.03
C SER A 111 38.63 -5.52 5.66
N GLU A 112 38.29 -6.81 5.56
CA GLU A 112 38.28 -7.56 4.29
C GLU A 112 37.31 -6.92 3.28
N THR A 113 36.09 -6.58 3.72
CA THR A 113 35.07 -5.94 2.87
C THR A 113 35.52 -4.55 2.41
N SER A 114 36.14 -3.77 3.31
CA SER A 114 36.67 -2.45 2.98
C SER A 114 37.79 -2.53 1.93
N ALA A 115 38.72 -3.47 2.08
CA ALA A 115 39.82 -3.66 1.13
C ALA A 115 39.31 -4.05 -0.26
N VAL A 116 38.36 -4.98 -0.36
CA VAL A 116 37.76 -5.38 -1.65
C VAL A 116 36.95 -4.22 -2.26
N SER A 117 36.20 -3.48 -1.45
CA SER A 117 35.43 -2.33 -1.93
C SER A 117 36.35 -1.24 -2.50
N GLN A 118 37.47 -0.96 -1.84
CA GLN A 118 38.48 -0.01 -2.34
C GLN A 118 39.11 -0.48 -3.65
N LEU A 119 39.42 -1.77 -3.77
CA LEU A 119 39.96 -2.34 -5.01
C LEU A 119 38.98 -2.17 -6.19
N LEU A 120 37.69 -2.44 -5.97
CA LEU A 120 36.68 -2.33 -7.01
C LEU A 120 36.27 -0.89 -7.31
N ALA A 121 36.37 0.03 -6.35
CA ALA A 121 36.05 1.44 -6.54
C ALA A 121 36.84 2.08 -7.70
N GLY A 122 38.07 1.63 -7.93
CA GLY A 122 38.91 2.08 -9.05
C GLY A 122 38.36 1.75 -10.44
N ILE A 123 37.45 0.78 -10.59
CA ILE A 123 36.81 0.43 -11.87
C ILE A 123 35.80 1.50 -12.30
N PHE A 124 35.22 2.22 -11.33
CA PHE A 124 34.17 3.21 -11.57
C PHE A 124 34.70 4.64 -11.70
N VAL A 125 36.03 4.82 -11.74
CA VAL A 125 36.64 6.13 -12.00
C VAL A 125 36.66 6.34 -13.51
N GLU A 126 35.84 7.26 -14.01
CA GLU A 126 35.91 7.72 -15.41
C GLU A 126 37.23 8.47 -15.61
N ASP A 127 38.02 8.05 -16.60
CA ASP A 127 39.29 8.69 -16.99
C ASP A 127 39.09 10.19 -17.25
N GLU A 128 39.98 11.00 -16.69
CA GLU A 128 40.11 12.43 -16.95
C GLU A 128 40.17 12.70 -18.47
N PRO A 129 39.44 13.70 -19.01
CA PRO A 129 39.40 13.92 -20.44
C PRO A 129 40.81 14.24 -20.98
N PHE A 130 41.26 13.42 -21.94
CA PHE A 130 42.49 13.64 -22.70
C PHE A 130 42.48 15.05 -23.30
N SER A 131 43.33 15.94 -22.76
CA SER A 131 43.57 17.25 -23.34
C SER A 131 44.50 17.09 -24.55
N PRO A 132 44.06 17.39 -25.78
CA PRO A 132 44.94 17.35 -26.94
C PRO A 132 46.02 18.44 -26.84
N PRO A 133 47.24 18.19 -27.35
CA PRO A 133 48.32 19.17 -27.29
C PRO A 133 47.96 20.45 -28.08
N PRO A 134 48.45 21.63 -27.63
CA PRO A 134 48.12 22.90 -28.27
C PRO A 134 48.67 22.97 -29.70
N ALA A 135 47.82 23.39 -30.65
CA ALA A 135 48.18 23.58 -32.05
C ALA A 135 49.24 24.70 -32.22
N PRO A 136 50.14 24.61 -33.23
CA PRO A 136 51.16 25.63 -33.46
C PRO A 136 50.52 26.96 -33.87
N MET A 137 50.87 28.05 -33.18
CA MET A 137 50.46 29.40 -33.54
C MET A 137 51.12 29.80 -34.88
N GLU A 138 50.32 29.90 -35.95
CA GLU A 138 50.71 30.61 -37.17
C GLU A 138 50.88 32.10 -36.84
N ALA A 139 52.12 32.58 -36.98
CA ALA A 139 52.47 33.99 -36.83
C ALA A 139 52.07 34.76 -38.10
N THR A 140 51.05 35.60 -37.99
CA THR A 140 50.66 36.57 -39.02
C THR A 140 51.80 37.56 -39.28
N PRO A 141 52.23 37.80 -40.54
CA PRO A 141 53.33 38.71 -40.83
C PRO A 141 52.90 40.18 -40.71
N ARG A 142 53.75 41.02 -40.11
CA ARG A 142 53.64 42.49 -40.13
C ARG A 142 54.30 43.05 -41.39
N GLY A 143 53.65 44.04 -42.01
CA GLY A 143 54.23 44.92 -43.03
C GLY A 143 55.22 45.93 -42.47
#